data_AF-A0AAV3RNY4-F1
#
_entry.id   AF-A0AAV3RNY4-F1
#
_cell.length_a   1.000
_cell.length_b   1.000
_cell.length_c   1.000
_cell.angle_alpha   90.00
_cell.angle_beta   90.00
_cell.angle_gamma   90.00
#
_symmetry.space_group_name_H-M   'P 1'
#
loop_
_entity.id
_entity.type
_entity.pdbx_description
1 polymer ?
#
loop_
_entity_poly.entity_id
_entity_poly.type
_entity_poly.pdbx_seq_one_letter_code
_entity_poly.pdbx_strand_id
1 'polypeptide(L)'
;MGILEEAGVMATVEVTSPYYPKLVQEFICNMSEDIDDIASPHHHKVTFCNRTFDFSLRLINDHFGRPNGGGTGYNLRTSDIFKVLTAGAVDTWPDKGGCRPLG
;
A
#
# COMPACT_ATOMS: atom_id res chain seq x y z
N MET A 1 -24.85 -10.48 -5.61
CA MET A 1 -24.53 -9.70 -4.40
C MET A 1 -23.04 -9.41 -4.46
N GLY A 2 -22.59 -8.24 -4.03
CA GLY A 2 -21.16 -7.89 -4.09
C GLY A 2 -20.35 -8.62 -3.03
N ILE A 3 -19.08 -8.94 -3.30
CA ILE A 3 -18.18 -9.64 -2.37
C ILE A 3 -18.10 -8.93 -0.99
N LEU A 4 -18.22 -7.61 -0.98
CA LEU A 4 -18.21 -6.79 0.24
C LEU A 4 -19.53 -6.84 1.03
N GLU A 5 -20.67 -7.03 0.34
CA GLU A 5 -21.97 -7.25 0.97
C GLU A 5 -22.02 -8.63 1.62
N GLU A 6 -21.53 -9.66 0.93
CA GLU A 6 -21.45 -11.03 1.45
C GLU A 6 -20.50 -11.15 2.66
N ALA A 7 -19.42 -10.38 2.67
CA ALA A 7 -18.48 -10.30 3.78
C ALA A 7 -18.99 -9.44 4.97
N GLY A 8 -20.14 -8.78 4.86
CA GLY A 8 -20.72 -7.96 5.94
C GLY A 8 -19.93 -6.68 6.27
N VAL A 9 -19.05 -6.23 5.37
CA VAL A 9 -18.14 -5.09 5.60
C VAL A 9 -18.60 -3.79 4.95
N MET A 10 -19.77 -3.78 4.28
CA MET A 10 -20.29 -2.58 3.59
C MET A 10 -20.40 -1.37 4.51
N ALA A 11 -20.89 -1.55 5.73
CA ALA A 11 -20.99 -0.45 6.70
C ALA A 11 -19.60 0.12 7.05
N THR A 12 -18.58 -0.72 7.14
CA THR A 12 -17.19 -0.27 7.37
C THR A 12 -16.64 0.48 6.16
N VAL A 13 -16.92 0.01 4.95
CA VAL A 13 -16.49 0.67 3.70
C VAL A 13 -17.16 2.03 3.53
N GLU A 14 -18.46 2.13 3.81
CA GLU A 14 -19.20 3.40 3.75
C GLU A 14 -18.68 4.41 4.78
N VAL A 15 -18.39 3.96 5.99
CA VAL A 15 -17.82 4.81 7.05
C VAL A 15 -16.39 5.25 6.73
N THR A 16 -15.59 4.40 6.09
CA THR A 16 -14.17 4.68 5.77
C THR A 16 -13.97 5.40 4.45
N SER A 17 -14.93 5.34 3.52
CA SER A 17 -14.87 5.96 2.18
C SER A 17 -14.46 7.45 2.21
N PRO A 18 -15.04 8.31 3.09
CA PRO A 18 -14.62 9.72 3.20
C PRO A 18 -13.18 9.92 3.68
N TYR A 19 -12.63 8.92 4.39
CA TYR A 19 -11.29 8.96 4.97
C TYR A 19 -10.25 8.19 4.14
N TYR A 20 -10.69 7.43 3.14
CA TYR A 20 -9.80 6.64 2.28
C TYR A 20 -8.66 7.49 1.67
N PRO A 21 -8.91 8.71 1.15
CA PRO A 21 -7.81 9.56 0.66
C PRO A 21 -6.79 9.90 1.76
N LYS A 22 -7.25 10.14 3.01
CA LYS A 22 -6.38 10.44 4.14
C LYS A 22 -5.60 9.20 4.60
N LEU A 23 -6.22 8.02 4.58
CA LEU A 23 -5.58 6.76 4.90
C LEU A 23 -4.48 6.41 3.90
N VAL A 24 -4.76 6.58 2.60
CA VAL A 24 -3.77 6.39 1.54
C VAL A 24 -2.63 7.39 1.68
N GLN A 25 -2.93 8.65 1.99
CA GLN A 25 -1.91 9.66 2.23
C GLN A 25 -1.04 9.30 3.44
N GLU A 26 -1.64 8.95 4.58
CA GLU A 26 -0.92 8.53 5.79
C GLU A 26 -0.02 7.32 5.52
N PHE A 27 -0.55 6.32 4.81
CA PHE A 27 0.21 5.13 4.43
C PHE A 27 1.45 5.48 3.59
N ILE A 28 1.30 6.31 2.55
CA ILE A 28 2.41 6.72 1.68
C ILE A 28 3.45 7.54 2.48
N CYS A 29 2.98 8.45 3.34
CA CYS A 29 3.86 9.31 4.12
C CYS A 29 4.64 8.55 5.21
N ASN A 30 4.08 7.46 5.73
CA ASN A 30 4.72 6.63 6.77
C ASN A 30 5.50 5.44 6.21
N MET A 31 5.62 5.27 4.89
CA MET A 31 6.60 4.33 4.34
C MET A 31 8.01 4.79 4.69
N SER A 32 8.81 3.90 5.26
CA SER A 32 10.22 4.19 5.53
C SER A 32 11.03 4.20 4.23
N GLU A 33 12.14 4.94 4.18
CA GLU A 33 13.07 4.90 3.03
C GLU A 33 13.85 3.58 2.96
N ASP A 34 14.03 2.95 4.13
CA ASP A 34 14.68 1.67 4.39
C ASP A 34 13.67 0.50 4.46
N ILE A 35 12.46 0.66 3.92
CA ILE A 35 11.43 -0.38 3.94
C ILE A 35 11.87 -1.67 3.22
N ASP A 36 12.76 -1.55 2.23
CA ASP A 36 13.31 -2.68 1.49
C ASP A 36 14.64 -3.21 2.06
N ASP A 37 15.20 -2.55 3.08
CA ASP A 37 16.44 -3.00 3.73
C ASP A 37 16.14 -4.09 4.76
N ILE A 38 16.61 -5.31 4.51
CA ILE A 38 16.43 -6.47 5.41
C ILE A 38 17.07 -6.25 6.78
N ALA A 39 18.11 -5.42 6.88
CA ALA A 39 18.76 -5.09 8.14
C ALA A 39 17.98 -4.03 8.95
N SER A 40 17.02 -3.36 8.33
CA SER A 40 16.21 -2.34 8.99
C SER A 40 15.17 -2.96 9.94
N PRO A 41 14.95 -2.37 11.13
CA PRO A 41 13.79 -2.73 11.96
C PRO A 41 12.44 -2.41 11.31
N HIS A 42 12.44 -1.54 10.28
CA HIS A 42 11.29 -1.11 9.49
C HIS A 42 11.12 -1.91 8.19
N HIS A 43 11.92 -2.96 7.99
CA HIS A 43 11.80 -3.81 6.81
C HIS A 43 10.36 -4.31 6.66
N HIS A 44 9.74 -3.99 5.52
CA HIS A 44 8.34 -4.32 5.23
C HIS A 44 7.38 -3.90 6.35
N LYS A 45 7.56 -2.73 6.97
CA LYS A 45 6.65 -2.21 7.99
C LYS A 45 6.18 -0.80 7.68
N VAL A 46 4.90 -0.55 7.95
CA VAL A 46 4.31 0.78 7.87
C VAL A 46 3.50 1.04 9.13
N THR A 47 3.64 2.25 9.68
CA THR A 47 2.84 2.71 10.81
C THR A 47 1.67 3.55 10.30
N PHE A 48 0.44 3.20 10.67
CA PHE A 48 -0.75 4.01 10.42
C PHE A 48 -1.68 3.97 11.63
N CYS A 49 -2.35 5.08 11.93
CA CYS A 49 -3.24 5.24 13.08
C CYS A 49 -2.59 4.77 14.40
N ASN A 50 -1.31 5.13 14.60
CA ASN A 50 -0.50 4.76 15.76
C ASN A 50 -0.34 3.24 15.97
N ARG A 51 -0.45 2.45 14.89
CA ARG A 51 -0.23 1.00 14.88
C ARG A 51 0.74 0.64 13.75
N THR A 52 1.65 -0.29 14.02
CA THR A 52 2.61 -0.78 13.02
C THR A 52 2.11 -2.09 12.44
N PHE A 53 2.18 -2.20 11.13
CA PHE A 53 1.72 -3.36 10.37
C PHE A 53 2.86 -3.90 9.52
N ASP A 54 2.99 -5.22 9.49
CA ASP A 54 3.84 -5.89 8.52
C ASP A 54 3.17 -5.85 7.15
N PHE A 55 3.93 -5.44 6.15
CA PHE A 55 3.53 -5.29 4.75
C PHE A 55 4.58 -5.94 3.87
N SER A 56 4.54 -7.27 3.79
CA SER A 56 5.44 -8.05 2.94
C SER A 56 4.73 -8.54 1.69
N LEU A 57 5.48 -8.74 0.61
CA LEU A 57 4.96 -9.36 -0.62
C LEU A 57 4.31 -10.73 -0.35
N ARG A 58 4.83 -11.48 0.62
CA ARG A 58 4.24 -12.74 1.07
C ARG A 58 2.83 -12.53 1.63
N LEU A 59 2.66 -11.59 2.56
CA LEU A 59 1.36 -11.27 3.15
C LEU A 59 0.34 -10.85 2.07
N ILE A 60 0.78 -10.02 1.12
CA ILE A 60 -0.05 -9.57 -0.01
C ILE A 60 -0.44 -10.77 -0.88
N ASN A 61 0.52 -11.63 -1.22
CA ASN A 61 0.25 -12.80 -2.04
C ASN A 61 -0.69 -13.79 -1.33
N ASP A 62 -0.50 -14.03 -0.04
CA ASP A 62 -1.40 -14.83 0.79
C ASP A 62 -2.82 -14.29 0.75
N HIS A 63 -2.98 -12.97 0.90
CA HIS A 63 -4.30 -12.33 0.85
C HIS A 63 -4.99 -12.49 -0.51
N PHE A 64 -4.24 -12.40 -1.61
CA PHE A 64 -4.78 -12.56 -2.96
C PHE A 64 -4.81 -14.02 -3.46
N GLY A 65 -4.45 -15.00 -2.61
CA GLY A 65 -4.36 -16.41 -3.01
C GLY A 65 -3.33 -16.68 -4.11
N ARG A 66 -2.30 -15.82 -4.22
CA ARG A 66 -1.23 -15.94 -5.22
C ARG A 66 -0.16 -16.92 -4.71
N PRO A 67 0.44 -17.74 -5.58
CA PRO A 67 1.47 -18.67 -5.17
C PRO A 67 2.68 -17.93 -4.57
N ASN A 68 3.05 -18.30 -3.35
CA ASN A 68 4.29 -17.90 -2.70
C ASN A 68 5.46 -18.70 -3.28
N GLY A 69 5.78 -18.45 -4.55
CA GLY A 69 6.82 -19.20 -5.24
C GLY A 69 7.36 -18.42 -6.42
N GLY A 70 8.58 -17.93 -6.28
CA GLY A 70 9.38 -17.42 -7.39
C GLY A 70 9.18 -15.93 -7.64
N GLY A 71 10.08 -15.13 -7.07
CA GLY A 71 10.33 -13.81 -7.60
C GLY A 71 10.69 -13.93 -9.08
N THR A 72 9.91 -13.30 -9.94
CA THR A 72 10.54 -12.57 -11.02
C THR A 72 10.80 -11.20 -10.44
N GLY A 73 12.07 -10.82 -10.31
CA GLY A 73 12.42 -9.42 -10.23
C GLY A 73 11.71 -8.74 -11.40
N TYR A 74 10.58 -8.12 -11.11
CA TYR A 74 9.87 -7.32 -12.08
C TYR A 74 10.80 -6.16 -12.33
N ASN A 75 11.61 -6.24 -13.39
CA ASN A 75 12.35 -5.10 -13.91
C ASN A 75 11.37 -4.18 -14.64
N LEU A 76 10.33 -3.79 -13.92
CA LEU A 76 9.35 -2.82 -14.34
C LEU A 76 9.92 -1.48 -13.95
N ARG A 77 10.04 -0.57 -14.91
CA ARG A 77 10.35 0.81 -14.55
C ARG A 77 9.21 1.31 -13.70
N THR A 78 9.56 2.01 -12.64
CA THR A 78 8.65 2.66 -11.71
C THR A 78 7.59 3.49 -12.47
N SER A 79 7.99 4.12 -13.59
CA SER A 79 7.10 4.83 -14.53
C SER A 79 6.01 3.96 -15.18
N ASP A 80 6.32 2.71 -15.51
CA ASP A 80 5.37 1.78 -16.15
C ASP A 80 4.34 1.31 -15.15
N ILE A 81 4.76 1.12 -13.89
CA ILE A 81 3.86 0.80 -12.77
C ILE A 81 2.87 1.95 -12.55
N PHE A 82 3.33 3.21 -12.56
CA PHE A 82 2.46 4.37 -12.34
C PHE A 82 1.42 4.56 -13.43
N LYS A 83 1.81 4.40 -14.69
CA LYS A 83 0.87 4.46 -15.81
C LYS A 83 -0.23 3.40 -15.66
N VAL A 84 0.12 2.20 -15.23
CA VAL A 84 -0.88 1.13 -15.01
C VAL A 84 -1.79 1.47 -13.83
N LEU A 85 -1.22 1.87 -12.69
CA LEU A 85 -1.99 2.14 -11.47
C LEU A 85 -2.92 3.35 -11.58
N THR A 86 -2.51 4.35 -12.35
CA THR A 86 -3.26 5.62 -12.49
C THR A 86 -4.02 5.73 -13.81
N ALA A 87 -4.09 4.63 -14.58
CA ALA A 87 -4.65 4.63 -15.93
C ALA A 87 -4.05 5.74 -16.84
N GLY A 88 -2.76 6.01 -16.66
CA GLY A 88 -2.01 7.01 -17.41
C GLY A 88 -2.13 8.45 -16.89
N ALA A 89 -2.82 8.68 -15.76
CA ALA A 89 -2.98 10.02 -15.19
C ALA A 89 -1.71 10.56 -14.51
N VAL A 90 -0.81 9.67 -14.09
CA VAL A 90 0.44 10.01 -13.41
C VAL A 90 1.61 9.27 -14.06
N ASP A 91 2.63 10.03 -14.46
CA ASP A 91 3.87 9.56 -15.09
C ASP A 91 5.05 9.47 -14.10
N THR A 92 5.03 10.29 -13.05
CA THR A 92 5.99 10.27 -11.92
C THR A 92 5.26 10.27 -10.59
N TRP A 93 5.72 9.44 -9.63
CA TRP A 93 5.16 9.45 -8.28
C TRP A 93 5.37 10.81 -7.63
N PRO A 94 4.36 11.34 -6.92
CA PRO A 94 4.57 12.54 -6.12
C PRO A 94 5.67 12.29 -5.10
N ASP A 95 6.69 13.14 -5.12
CA ASP A 95 7.75 13.12 -4.12
C ASP A 95 7.15 13.24 -2.72
N LYS A 96 7.77 12.62 -1.72
CA LYS A 96 7.38 12.80 -0.30
C LYS A 96 7.49 14.27 0.17
N GLY A 97 7.95 15.20 -0.67
CA GLY A 97 8.14 16.62 -0.40
C GLY A 97 6.91 17.43 0.06
N GLY A 98 5.74 16.81 0.20
CA GLY A 98 4.56 17.39 0.86
C GLY A 98 4.00 16.57 2.03
N CYS A 99 4.63 15.44 2.37
CA CYS A 99 4.20 14.56 3.46
C CYS A 99 4.61 15.14 4.81
N ARG A 100 3.66 15.72 5.55
CA ARG A 100 3.76 15.76 7.01
C ARG A 100 3.21 14.45 7.54
N PRO A 101 4.02 13.60 8.20
CA PRO A 101 3.44 12.54 9.01
C PRO A 101 2.47 13.20 10.00
N LEU A 102 1.26 12.65 10.11
CA LEU A 102 0.29 13.07 11.11
C LEU A 102 0.76 12.51 12.46
N GLY A 103 1.74 13.19 13.05
CA GLY A 103 2.20 13.02 14.43
C GLY A 103 1.82 14.22 15.28
#